data_AF-A0A150VL89-F1
#
_entry.id   AF-A0A150VL89-F1
#
_cell.length_a   1.000
_cell.length_b   1.000
_cell.length_c   1.000
_cell.angle_alpha   90.00
_cell.angle_beta   90.00
_cell.angle_gamma   90.00
#
_symmetry.space_group_name_H-M   'P 1'
#
loop_
_entity.id
_entity.type
_entity.pdbx_description
1 polymer ?
#
loop_
_entity_poly.entity_id
_entity_poly.type
_entity_poly.pdbx_seq_one_letter_code
_entity_poly.pdbx_strand_id
1 'polypeptide(L)'
;MEWMDTLRELAETPGVQWAAEALVRGIARRVRRGGRSAAAHSEAGPATAAGDTEGTETVMTTVTGGKTGEELAEDLLRGVGNEWMRAATRLLGGHRDGYWLRRFLDKQDAQPEHLQFLDRSGTHPSVNWDGIGHRLMSEFPLTDTPPIQGSRSEMAVLRIATSLAGATPLNLQASLDALDETELRLVQRAITEAATGVED
;
A
#
# COMPACT_ATOMS: atom_id res chain seq x y z
N MET A 1 4.00 5.39 -35.07
CA MET A 1 4.86 4.20 -34.90
C MET A 1 6.10 4.68 -34.16
N GLU A 2 6.01 5.04 -32.88
CA GLU A 2 7.15 5.68 -32.15
C GLU A 2 7.17 5.48 -30.61
N TRP A 3 6.15 4.91 -29.96
CA TRP A 3 6.20 4.73 -28.49
C TRP A 3 6.97 3.47 -28.06
N MET A 4 6.91 2.41 -28.88
CA MET A 4 7.70 1.18 -28.68
C MET A 4 9.20 1.42 -28.85
N ASP A 5 9.59 2.36 -29.71
CA ASP A 5 11.00 2.72 -29.91
C ASP A 5 11.51 3.59 -28.76
N THR A 6 10.66 4.47 -28.20
CA THR A 6 11.01 5.26 -27.00
C THR A 6 11.23 4.36 -25.77
N LEU A 7 10.41 3.31 -25.62
CA LEU A 7 10.58 2.31 -24.55
C LEU A 7 11.81 1.41 -24.78
N ARG A 8 12.14 1.12 -26.04
CA ARG A 8 13.37 0.39 -26.39
C ARG A 8 14.61 1.22 -26.09
N GLU A 9 14.58 2.52 -26.37
CA GLU A 9 15.68 3.45 -26.10
C GLU A 9 15.91 3.66 -24.59
N LEU A 10 14.84 3.69 -23.79
CA LEU A 10 14.92 3.67 -22.32
C LEU A 10 15.47 2.36 -21.74
N ALA A 11 15.22 1.22 -22.40
CA ALA A 11 15.78 -0.08 -22.01
C ALA A 11 17.28 -0.23 -22.37
N GLU A 12 17.78 0.56 -23.33
CA GLU A 12 19.18 0.58 -23.77
C GLU A 12 20.03 1.60 -22.99
N THR A 13 19.44 2.33 -22.03
CA THR A 13 20.17 3.27 -21.18
C THR A 13 20.94 2.50 -20.09
N PRO A 14 22.28 2.61 -19.98
CA PRO A 14 23.11 1.78 -19.08
C PRO A 14 22.73 1.89 -17.59
N GLY A 15 22.01 2.94 -17.18
CA GLY A 15 21.55 3.13 -15.81
C GLY A 15 20.34 2.27 -15.41
N VAL A 16 19.50 1.85 -16.36
CA VAL A 16 18.25 1.11 -16.08
C VAL A 16 18.49 -0.39 -15.88
N GLN A 17 19.55 -0.95 -16.48
CA GLN A 17 19.96 -2.34 -16.25
C GLN A 17 20.37 -2.61 -14.78
N TRP A 18 20.97 -1.62 -14.11
CA TRP A 18 21.37 -1.78 -12.71
C TRP A 18 20.19 -1.77 -11.73
N ALA A 19 19.13 -1.01 -12.02
CA ALA A 19 17.92 -1.01 -11.21
C ALA A 19 17.15 -2.35 -11.33
N ALA A 20 17.11 -2.93 -12.54
CA ALA A 20 16.49 -4.23 -12.77
C ALA A 20 17.28 -5.39 -12.10
N GLU A 21 18.62 -5.35 -12.12
CA GLU A 21 19.44 -6.38 -11.46
C GLU A 21 19.46 -6.25 -9.93
N ALA A 22 19.33 -5.04 -9.38
CA ALA A 22 19.21 -4.82 -7.94
C ALA A 22 17.91 -5.41 -7.37
N LEU A 23 16.82 -5.37 -8.14
CA LEU A 23 15.53 -5.98 -7.79
C LEU A 23 15.65 -7.50 -7.63
N VAL A 24 16.43 -8.16 -8.49
CA VAL A 24 16.62 -9.62 -8.49
C VAL A 24 17.59 -10.08 -7.38
N ARG A 25 18.64 -9.31 -7.07
CA ARG A 25 19.61 -9.66 -6.00
C ARG A 25 19.12 -9.40 -4.58
N GLY A 26 18.14 -8.51 -4.38
CA GLY A 26 17.55 -8.24 -3.06
C GLY A 26 16.76 -9.42 -2.49
N ILE A 27 16.05 -10.16 -3.35
CA ILE A 27 15.12 -11.23 -2.98
C ILE A 27 15.86 -12.49 -2.48
N ALA A 28 17.06 -12.76 -2.98
CA ALA A 28 17.80 -13.99 -2.67
C ALA A 28 18.33 -14.09 -1.22
N ARG A 29 18.34 -13.00 -0.44
CA ARG A 29 18.94 -13.00 0.92
C ARG A 29 17.98 -13.30 2.07
N ARG A 30 16.65 -13.36 1.85
CA ARG A 30 15.65 -13.43 2.95
C ARG A 30 15.07 -14.82 3.26
N VAL A 31 15.56 -15.90 2.65
CA VAL A 31 14.99 -17.26 2.84
C VAL A 31 15.81 -18.13 3.82
N ARG A 32 16.72 -17.55 4.62
CA ARG A 32 17.60 -18.36 5.49
C ARG A 32 17.80 -17.82 6.90
N ARG A 33 16.71 -17.64 7.66
CA ARG A 33 16.65 -17.58 9.14
C ARG A 33 15.19 -17.33 9.53
N GLY A 34 14.50 -18.12 10.34
CA GLY A 34 14.85 -19.32 11.05
C GLY A 34 13.54 -19.94 11.55
N GLY A 35 13.47 -21.27 11.51
CA GLY A 35 12.42 -22.00 12.19
C GLY A 35 12.77 -22.26 13.66
N ARG A 36 11.73 -22.75 14.34
CA ARG A 36 11.68 -23.64 15.53
C ARG A 36 11.33 -23.04 16.90
N SER A 37 10.48 -23.87 17.55
CA SER A 37 10.16 -24.00 18.99
C SER A 37 9.11 -23.06 19.55
N ALA A 38 8.23 -23.44 20.49
CA ALA A 38 7.77 -24.73 21.05
C ALA A 38 6.61 -24.38 22.00
N ALA A 39 5.81 -25.39 22.36
CA ALA A 39 4.59 -25.32 23.18
C ALA A 39 4.75 -24.74 24.59
N ALA A 40 3.65 -24.20 25.14
CA ALA A 40 3.27 -24.33 26.55
C ALA A 40 1.79 -23.97 26.78
N HIS A 41 1.11 -24.82 27.54
CA HIS A 41 -0.24 -24.65 28.07
C HIS A 41 -0.28 -23.62 29.21
N SER A 42 -1.40 -22.93 29.40
CA SER A 42 -1.86 -22.52 30.73
C SER A 42 -3.35 -22.23 30.75
N GLU A 43 -3.99 -22.78 31.78
CA GLU A 43 -5.38 -22.67 32.18
C GLU A 43 -5.73 -21.26 32.67
N ALA A 44 -6.97 -20.84 32.51
CA ALA A 44 -7.57 -19.78 33.33
C ALA A 44 -9.07 -20.04 33.51
N GLY A 45 -9.47 -20.25 34.76
CA GLY A 45 -10.86 -20.27 35.20
C GLY A 45 -11.49 -18.86 35.29
N PRO A 46 -12.79 -18.78 35.62
CA PRO A 46 -13.65 -17.62 35.33
C PRO A 46 -13.87 -16.69 36.54
N ALA A 47 -14.33 -15.45 36.29
CA ALA A 47 -15.40 -14.75 37.04
C ALA A 47 -15.57 -13.27 36.62
N THR A 48 -16.78 -12.96 36.12
CA THR A 48 -17.66 -11.78 36.37
C THR A 48 -17.11 -10.44 36.88
N ALA A 49 -17.54 -9.33 36.26
CA ALA A 49 -18.65 -8.48 36.75
C ALA A 49 -18.93 -7.28 35.81
N ALA A 50 -20.22 -6.92 35.74
CA ALA A 50 -20.80 -5.78 35.05
C ALA A 50 -20.43 -4.43 35.70
N GLY A 51 -20.45 -3.37 34.90
CA GLY A 51 -20.35 -1.99 35.35
C GLY A 51 -20.84 -1.04 34.26
N ASP A 52 -21.99 -0.46 34.51
CA ASP A 52 -22.82 0.34 33.61
C ASP A 52 -22.28 1.75 33.29
N THR A 53 -22.89 2.29 32.22
CA THR A 53 -23.28 3.70 31.99
C THR A 53 -22.30 4.73 31.43
N GLU A 54 -22.82 5.36 30.36
CA GLU A 54 -22.63 6.76 29.95
C GLU A 54 -21.28 7.13 29.34
N GLY A 55 -21.04 6.57 28.15
CA GLY A 55 -20.14 7.15 27.18
C GLY A 55 -20.88 8.20 26.35
N THR A 56 -20.63 9.46 26.66
CA THR A 56 -20.97 10.64 25.86
C THR A 56 -20.65 10.34 24.39
N GLU A 57 -21.68 10.30 23.53
CA GLU A 57 -21.51 10.24 22.08
C GLU A 57 -20.87 11.56 21.64
N THR A 58 -19.55 11.57 21.78
CA THR A 58 -18.66 12.51 21.16
C THR A 58 -18.87 12.26 19.68
N VAL A 59 -19.65 13.13 19.05
CA VAL A 59 -19.76 13.22 17.60
C VAL A 59 -18.32 13.25 17.09
N MET A 60 -17.86 12.10 16.60
CA MET A 60 -16.56 11.95 15.97
C MET A 60 -16.72 12.61 14.61
N THR A 61 -16.66 13.94 14.60
CA THR A 61 -16.55 14.75 13.40
C THR A 61 -15.36 14.17 12.66
N THR A 62 -15.62 13.55 11.50
CA THR A 62 -14.62 13.03 10.60
C THR A 62 -13.79 14.21 10.07
N VAL A 63 -12.75 14.58 10.84
CA VAL A 63 -11.75 15.59 10.48
C VAL A 63 -10.82 15.01 9.40
N THR A 64 -11.38 14.69 8.25
CA THR A 64 -10.65 14.41 7.01
C THR A 64 -11.22 15.20 5.84
N GLY A 65 -12.41 15.80 5.97
CA GLY A 65 -13.07 16.55 4.90
C GLY A 65 -12.36 17.82 4.42
N GLY A 66 -11.22 18.21 5.00
CA GLY A 66 -10.47 19.40 4.63
C GLY A 66 -9.03 19.18 4.17
N LYS A 67 -8.49 17.96 4.29
CA LYS A 67 -7.10 17.66 3.86
C LYS A 67 -7.08 17.27 2.39
N THR A 68 -6.03 17.66 1.68
CA THR A 68 -5.74 17.12 0.34
C THR A 68 -5.20 15.69 0.45
N GLY A 69 -5.22 14.95 -0.66
CA GLY A 69 -4.65 13.61 -0.74
C GLY A 69 -3.16 13.57 -0.50
N GLU A 70 -2.44 14.63 -0.88
CA GLU A 70 -1.02 14.80 -0.59
C GLU A 70 -0.79 15.03 0.91
N GLU A 71 -1.60 15.87 1.56
CA GLU A 71 -1.53 16.06 3.02
C GLU A 71 -1.84 14.76 3.79
N LEU A 72 -2.82 13.98 3.31
CA LEU A 72 -3.10 12.65 3.85
C LEU A 72 -1.94 11.69 3.65
N ALA A 73 -1.26 11.73 2.50
CA ALA A 73 -0.08 10.92 2.27
C ALA A 73 1.03 11.31 3.25
N GLU A 74 1.35 12.59 3.39
CA GLU A 74 2.40 13.06 4.30
C GLU A 74 2.13 12.71 5.77
N ASP A 75 0.87 12.73 6.21
CA ASP A 75 0.48 12.24 7.53
C ASP A 75 0.84 10.76 7.75
N LEU A 76 0.64 9.92 6.72
CA LEU A 76 0.93 8.49 6.73
C LEU A 76 2.42 8.17 6.55
N LEU A 77 3.25 9.14 6.15
CA LEU A 77 4.69 8.98 5.95
C LEU A 77 5.54 9.20 7.20
N ARG A 78 4.97 9.74 8.29
CA ARG A 78 5.73 10.15 9.50
C ARG A 78 6.57 9.05 10.16
N GLY A 79 6.29 7.77 9.88
CA GLY A 79 7.07 6.63 10.37
C GLY A 79 7.68 5.75 9.27
N VAL A 80 7.54 6.13 7.99
CA VAL A 80 7.92 5.29 6.86
C VAL A 80 9.32 5.66 6.39
N GLY A 81 10.30 4.80 6.67
CA GLY A 81 11.71 5.00 6.31
C GLY A 81 12.16 4.34 5.00
N ASN A 82 11.24 3.73 4.24
CA ASN A 82 11.56 3.07 2.96
C ASN A 82 11.06 3.93 1.79
N GLU A 83 11.98 4.44 0.97
CA GLU A 83 11.66 5.32 -0.18
C GLU A 83 10.64 4.72 -1.15
N TRP A 84 10.67 3.40 -1.37
CA TRP A 84 9.70 2.72 -2.23
C TRP A 84 8.29 2.77 -1.64
N MET A 85 8.17 2.58 -0.33
CA MET A 85 6.89 2.72 0.36
C MET A 85 6.45 4.18 0.44
N ARG A 86 7.40 5.11 0.59
CA ARG A 86 7.11 6.55 0.61
C ARG A 86 6.53 7.01 -0.73
N ALA A 87 7.21 6.69 -1.82
CA ALA A 87 6.75 6.96 -3.18
C ALA A 87 5.41 6.28 -3.50
N ALA A 88 5.20 5.04 -3.03
CA ALA A 88 3.92 4.36 -3.20
C ALA A 88 2.78 5.08 -2.46
N THR A 89 3.01 5.55 -1.23
CA THR A 89 2.02 6.32 -0.48
C THR A 89 1.73 7.66 -1.16
N ARG A 90 2.76 8.36 -1.68
CA ARG A 90 2.58 9.61 -2.44
C ARG A 90 1.83 9.42 -3.74
N LEU A 91 2.11 8.33 -4.47
CA LEU A 91 1.35 7.94 -5.65
C LEU A 91 -0.15 7.82 -5.33
N LEU A 92 -0.48 7.17 -4.21
CA LEU A 92 -1.88 7.08 -3.77
C LEU A 92 -2.45 8.43 -3.34
N GLY A 93 -1.64 9.31 -2.75
CA GLY A 93 -2.04 10.66 -2.35
C GLY A 93 -2.34 11.60 -3.52
N GLY A 94 -1.50 11.57 -4.57
CA GLY A 94 -1.68 12.41 -5.76
C GLY A 94 -2.78 11.91 -6.70
N HIS A 95 -3.17 10.63 -6.62
CA HIS A 95 -4.20 10.08 -7.50
C HIS A 95 -5.61 10.47 -7.05
N ARG A 96 -6.31 11.24 -7.90
CA ARG A 96 -7.71 11.68 -7.71
C ARG A 96 -7.96 12.26 -6.33
N ASP A 97 -7.04 13.11 -5.88
CA ASP A 97 -7.04 13.65 -4.53
C ASP A 97 -7.18 12.49 -3.52
N GLY A 98 -6.15 11.67 -3.38
CA GLY A 98 -6.04 10.62 -2.36
C GLY A 98 -7.17 9.59 -2.32
N TYR A 99 -7.78 9.24 -3.45
CA TYR A 99 -8.99 8.38 -3.50
C TYR A 99 -8.86 7.12 -2.62
N TRP A 100 -7.75 6.38 -2.79
CA TRP A 100 -7.51 5.15 -2.02
C TRP A 100 -7.20 5.42 -0.56
N LEU A 101 -6.41 6.45 -0.25
CA LEU A 101 -6.07 6.80 1.14
C LEU A 101 -7.32 7.15 1.94
N ARG A 102 -8.22 7.95 1.36
CA ARG A 102 -9.53 8.26 1.96
C ARG A 102 -10.35 7.00 2.18
N ARG A 103 -10.44 6.14 1.16
CA ARG A 103 -11.17 4.87 1.26
C ARG A 103 -10.60 3.94 2.34
N PHE A 104 -9.28 3.92 2.54
CA PHE A 104 -8.63 3.13 3.60
C PHE A 104 -8.93 3.68 5.00
N LEU A 105 -9.06 5.00 5.13
CA LEU A 105 -9.46 5.65 6.38
C LEU A 105 -10.94 5.41 6.70
N ASP A 106 -11.81 5.48 5.69
CA ASP A 106 -13.26 5.32 5.84
C ASP A 106 -13.66 3.87 6.10
N LYS A 107 -13.01 2.90 5.44
CA LYS A 107 -13.30 1.47 5.60
C LYS A 107 -12.50 0.88 6.77
N GLN A 108 -12.97 1.13 7.98
CA GLN A 108 -12.65 0.30 9.14
C GLN A 108 -13.49 -0.98 9.09
N ASP A 109 -13.19 -1.87 8.13
CA ASP A 109 -13.77 -3.21 8.17
C ASP A 109 -13.24 -3.92 9.43
N ALA A 110 -14.10 -4.62 10.17
CA ALA A 110 -13.72 -5.46 11.31
C ALA A 110 -12.92 -6.68 10.82
N GLN A 111 -11.66 -6.43 10.43
CA GLN A 111 -10.76 -7.40 9.86
C GLN A 111 -9.64 -7.72 10.84
N PRO A 112 -9.08 -8.95 10.74
CA PRO A 112 -7.79 -9.24 11.35
C PRO A 112 -6.77 -8.16 10.96
N GLU A 113 -5.91 -7.77 11.92
CA GLU A 113 -4.95 -6.68 11.74
C GLU A 113 -4.10 -6.81 10.45
N HIS A 114 -3.68 -8.03 10.13
CA HIS A 114 -2.89 -8.33 8.93
C HIS A 114 -3.63 -8.10 7.60
N LEU A 115 -4.96 -7.95 7.60
CA LEU A 115 -5.79 -7.64 6.43
C LEU A 115 -6.34 -6.21 6.43
N GLN A 116 -6.04 -5.42 7.47
CA GLN A 116 -6.40 -4.01 7.50
C GLN A 116 -5.56 -3.24 6.48
N PHE A 117 -6.12 -2.17 5.91
CA PHE A 117 -5.41 -1.33 4.94
C PHE A 117 -4.37 -0.40 5.58
N LEU A 118 -4.54 -0.11 6.87
CA LEU A 118 -3.61 0.71 7.65
C LEU A 118 -3.06 -0.13 8.80
N ASP A 119 -1.75 -0.08 8.96
CA ASP A 119 -1.08 -0.55 10.16
C ASP A 119 -1.11 0.57 11.19
N ARG A 120 -1.69 0.30 12.36
CA ARG A 120 -1.81 1.24 13.48
C ARG A 120 -1.06 0.76 14.72
N SER A 121 -0.25 -0.29 14.59
CA SER A 121 0.52 -0.85 15.71
C SER A 121 1.66 0.07 16.18
N GLY A 122 2.16 0.94 15.29
CA GLY A 122 3.21 1.91 15.58
C GLY A 122 2.71 3.26 16.12
N THR A 123 3.65 4.14 16.46
CA THR A 123 3.40 5.51 16.96
C THR A 123 2.60 6.37 15.98
N HIS A 124 2.77 6.13 14.68
CA HIS A 124 2.02 6.80 13.61
C HIS A 124 1.42 5.73 12.69
N PRO A 125 0.16 5.89 12.26
CA PRO A 125 -0.44 4.96 11.30
C PRO A 125 0.30 5.03 9.96
N SER A 126 0.43 3.89 9.29
CA SER A 126 1.02 3.78 7.96
C SER A 126 0.20 2.83 7.07
N VAL A 127 0.42 2.86 5.75
CA VAL A 127 -0.24 1.93 4.83
C VAL A 127 0.27 0.50 5.06
N ASN A 128 -0.64 -0.44 5.29
CA ASN A 128 -0.32 -1.87 5.38
C ASN A 128 -0.27 -2.48 3.98
N TRP A 129 0.89 -2.40 3.34
CA TRP A 129 1.11 -2.89 1.99
C TRP A 129 0.92 -4.41 1.86
N ASP A 130 1.34 -5.19 2.85
CA ASP A 130 1.17 -6.64 2.85
C ASP A 130 -0.32 -7.02 2.90
N GLY A 131 -1.10 -6.35 3.77
CA GLY A 131 -2.54 -6.56 3.87
C GLY A 131 -3.28 -6.19 2.58
N ILE A 132 -2.93 -5.06 1.96
CA ILE A 132 -3.45 -4.69 0.64
C ILE A 132 -3.09 -5.75 -0.40
N GLY A 133 -1.83 -6.19 -0.43
CA GLY A 133 -1.34 -7.17 -1.38
C GLY A 133 -2.06 -8.51 -1.28
N HIS A 134 -2.26 -9.01 -0.06
CA HIS A 134 -3.05 -10.21 0.19
C HIS A 134 -4.48 -10.07 -0.35
N ARG A 135 -5.14 -8.92 -0.12
CA ARG A 135 -6.50 -8.68 -0.63
C ARG A 135 -6.58 -8.54 -2.14
N LEU A 136 -5.53 -8.06 -2.81
CA LEU A 136 -5.47 -7.96 -4.27
C LEU A 136 -5.21 -9.31 -4.97
N MET A 137 -4.50 -10.23 -4.30
CA MET A 137 -4.14 -11.54 -4.85
C MET A 137 -5.14 -12.65 -4.52
N SER A 138 -5.94 -12.45 -3.47
CA SER A 138 -6.90 -13.44 -3.00
C SER A 138 -8.12 -13.51 -3.92
N GLU A 139 -8.14 -14.53 -4.79
CA GLU A 139 -9.31 -14.86 -5.64
C GLU A 139 -10.48 -15.45 -4.85
N PHE A 140 -10.19 -16.01 -3.68
CA PHE A 140 -11.16 -16.60 -2.76
C PHE A 140 -11.12 -15.86 -1.43
N PRO A 141 -12.26 -15.34 -0.93
CA PRO A 141 -12.27 -14.58 0.29
C PRO A 141 -11.73 -15.42 1.46
N LEU A 142 -10.61 -15.01 2.06
CA LEU A 142 -10.11 -15.57 3.33
C LEU A 142 -11.05 -15.22 4.50
N THR A 143 -11.96 -14.27 4.29
CA THR A 143 -12.95 -13.72 5.22
C THR A 143 -14.22 -13.36 4.43
N ASP A 144 -15.37 -13.10 5.05
CA ASP A 144 -16.63 -12.64 4.38
C ASP A 144 -16.54 -11.22 3.78
N THR A 145 -15.32 -10.76 3.50
CA THR A 145 -15.05 -9.39 3.12
C THR A 145 -15.16 -9.22 1.63
N PRO A 146 -15.90 -8.21 1.15
CA PRO A 146 -15.98 -7.95 -0.27
C PRO A 146 -14.59 -7.64 -0.86
N PRO A 147 -14.35 -8.01 -2.13
CA PRO A 147 -13.10 -7.68 -2.80
C PRO A 147 -12.90 -6.16 -2.88
N ILE A 148 -11.65 -5.75 -3.04
CA ILE A 148 -11.34 -4.34 -3.29
C ILE A 148 -11.98 -3.94 -4.64
N GLN A 149 -12.79 -2.90 -4.61
CA GLN A 149 -13.50 -2.37 -5.77
C GLN A 149 -13.12 -0.93 -6.02
N GLY A 150 -12.90 -0.61 -7.30
CA GLY A 150 -12.65 0.71 -7.86
C GLY A 150 -12.81 0.65 -9.39
N SER A 151 -12.72 1.80 -10.05
CA SER A 151 -12.64 1.89 -11.50
C SER A 151 -11.35 1.24 -12.04
N ARG A 152 -11.27 1.05 -13.36
CA ARG A 152 -10.12 0.41 -14.00
C ARG A 152 -8.80 1.13 -13.67
N SER A 153 -8.79 2.47 -13.75
CA SER A 153 -7.59 3.27 -13.48
C SER A 153 -7.25 3.31 -11.98
N GLU A 154 -8.26 3.43 -11.10
CA GLU A 154 -8.07 3.33 -9.65
C GLU A 154 -7.43 2.00 -9.26
N MET A 155 -7.94 0.89 -9.79
CA MET A 155 -7.37 -0.43 -9.52
C MET A 155 -5.96 -0.58 -10.09
N ALA A 156 -5.66 0.03 -11.25
CA ALA A 156 -4.32 0.01 -11.83
C ALA A 156 -3.31 0.78 -10.96
N VAL A 157 -3.66 1.99 -10.52
CA VAL A 157 -2.81 2.79 -9.62
C VAL A 157 -2.57 2.06 -8.30
N LEU A 158 -3.59 1.43 -7.73
CA LEU A 158 -3.43 0.65 -6.49
C LEU A 158 -2.47 -0.54 -6.69
N ARG A 159 -2.60 -1.27 -7.80
CA ARG A 159 -1.70 -2.41 -8.11
C ARG A 159 -0.27 -1.95 -8.34
N ILE A 160 -0.07 -0.82 -9.02
CA ILE A 160 1.25 -0.22 -9.23
C ILE A 160 1.86 0.20 -7.89
N ALA A 161 1.13 0.95 -7.05
CA ALA A 161 1.61 1.37 -5.74
C ALA A 161 1.96 0.16 -4.84
N THR A 162 1.10 -0.86 -4.82
CA THR A 162 1.33 -2.08 -4.02
C THR A 162 2.54 -2.87 -4.53
N SER A 163 2.76 -2.90 -5.84
CA SER A 163 3.94 -3.52 -6.43
C SER A 163 5.21 -2.72 -6.16
N LEU A 164 5.14 -1.38 -6.23
CA LEU A 164 6.24 -0.49 -5.89
C LEU A 164 6.70 -0.69 -4.44
N ALA A 165 5.74 -0.87 -3.52
CA ALA A 165 6.00 -1.22 -2.12
C ALA A 165 6.51 -2.67 -1.91
N GLY A 166 6.54 -3.50 -2.97
CA GLY A 166 7.06 -4.87 -2.94
C GLY A 166 6.06 -5.94 -2.50
N ALA A 167 4.78 -5.62 -2.35
CA ALA A 167 3.77 -6.53 -1.78
C ALA A 167 3.03 -7.39 -2.83
N THR A 168 3.06 -7.01 -4.12
CA THR A 168 2.40 -7.79 -5.19
C THR A 168 3.16 -7.79 -6.51
N PRO A 169 3.08 -8.87 -7.32
CA PRO A 169 3.53 -8.84 -8.70
C PRO A 169 2.63 -7.93 -9.56
N LEU A 170 3.24 -7.23 -10.52
CA LEU A 170 2.55 -6.30 -11.42
C LEU A 170 2.47 -6.85 -12.84
N ASN A 171 1.26 -6.89 -13.40
CA ASN A 171 1.11 -6.97 -14.85
C ASN A 171 1.19 -5.54 -15.41
N LEU A 172 2.39 -5.16 -15.86
CA LEU A 172 2.68 -3.81 -16.31
C LEU A 172 1.80 -3.39 -17.49
N GLN A 173 1.70 -4.24 -18.53
CA GLN A 173 0.94 -3.92 -19.73
C GLN A 173 -0.54 -3.65 -19.41
N ALA A 174 -1.18 -4.55 -18.65
CA ALA A 174 -2.60 -4.40 -18.32
C ALA A 174 -2.87 -3.18 -17.41
N SER A 175 -1.90 -2.83 -16.56
CA SER A 175 -2.00 -1.69 -15.65
C SER A 175 -1.80 -0.37 -16.38
N LEU A 176 -0.81 -0.28 -17.28
CA LEU A 176 -0.56 0.94 -18.07
C LEU A 176 -1.70 1.23 -19.06
N ASP A 177 -2.29 0.21 -19.67
CA ASP A 177 -3.43 0.38 -20.59
C ASP A 177 -4.70 0.94 -19.91
N ALA A 178 -4.74 0.94 -18.57
CA ALA A 178 -5.84 1.47 -17.79
C ALA A 178 -5.66 2.94 -17.39
N LEU A 179 -4.49 3.53 -17.61
CA LEU A 179 -4.14 4.87 -17.15
C LEU A 179 -4.31 5.90 -18.27
N ASP A 180 -4.75 7.09 -17.90
CA ASP A 180 -4.60 8.26 -18.76
C ASP A 180 -3.19 8.89 -18.66
N GLU A 181 -2.93 9.89 -19.49
CA GLU A 181 -1.64 10.60 -19.56
C GLU A 181 -1.25 11.25 -18.22
N THR A 182 -2.22 11.77 -17.46
CA THR A 182 -1.95 12.43 -16.17
C THR A 182 -1.59 11.40 -15.12
N GLU A 183 -2.35 10.30 -15.08
CA GLU A 183 -2.09 9.17 -14.19
C GLU A 183 -0.75 8.49 -14.52
N LEU A 184 -0.37 8.41 -15.80
CA LEU A 184 0.92 7.88 -16.22
C LEU A 184 2.09 8.73 -15.74
N ARG A 185 2.01 10.06 -15.86
CA ARG A 185 3.05 10.98 -15.36
C ARG A 185 3.20 10.88 -13.84
N LEU A 186 2.09 10.71 -13.12
CA LEU A 186 2.11 10.49 -11.68
C LEU A 186 2.85 9.20 -11.31
N VAL A 187 2.60 8.12 -12.06
CA VAL A 187 3.31 6.84 -11.88
C VAL A 187 4.81 6.98 -12.20
N GLN A 188 5.17 7.67 -13.28
CA GLN A 188 6.57 7.91 -13.64
C GLN A 188 7.31 8.69 -12.55
N ARG A 189 6.69 9.75 -12.03
CA ARG A 189 7.21 10.53 -10.90
C ARG A 189 7.47 9.63 -9.69
N ALA A 190 6.49 8.82 -9.30
CA ALA A 190 6.64 7.91 -8.15
C ALA A 190 7.77 6.88 -8.35
N ILE A 191 7.94 6.35 -9.56
CA ILE A 191 9.04 5.42 -9.86
C ILE A 191 10.40 6.13 -9.77
N THR A 192 10.50 7.36 -10.29
CA THR A 192 11.71 8.18 -10.18
C THR A 192 12.04 8.48 -8.73
N GLU A 193 11.08 8.95 -7.95
CA GLU A 193 11.25 9.22 -6.50
C GLU A 193 11.73 7.98 -5.75
N ALA A 194 11.13 6.82 -6.02
CA ALA A 194 11.53 5.56 -5.38
C ALA A 194 12.97 5.14 -5.74
N ALA A 195 13.40 5.42 -6.97
CA ALA A 195 14.72 5.04 -7.48
C ALA A 195 15.83 6.00 -7.04
N THR A 196 15.54 7.31 -6.95
CA THR A 196 16.53 8.35 -6.63
C THR A 196 16.52 8.75 -5.15
N GLY A 197 15.41 8.53 -4.45
CA GLY A 197 15.17 9.08 -3.11
C GLY A 197 15.01 10.61 -3.10
N VAL A 198 14.84 11.24 -4.26
CA VAL A 198 14.67 12.69 -4.41
C VAL A 198 13.24 13.00 -4.79
N GLU A 199 12.62 13.88 -4.01
CA GLU A 199 11.30 14.44 -4.24
C GLU A 199 11.46 15.67 -5.15
N ASP A 200 10.82 15.68 -6.32
CA ASP A 200 10.79 16.82 -7.26
C ASP A 200 9.86 17.96 -6.79
#